data_AF-A1WJH7-F1
#
_entry.id   AF-A1WJH7-F1
#
_cell.length_a   1.000
_cell.length_b   1.000
_cell.length_c   1.000
_cell.angle_alpha   90.00
_cell.angle_beta   90.00
_cell.angle_gamma   90.00
#
_symmetry.space_group_name_H-M   'P 1'
#
loop_
_entity.id
_entity.type
_entity.pdbx_description
1 polymer ?
#
loop_
_entity_poly.entity_id
_entity_poly.type
_entity_poly.pdbx_seq_one_letter_code
_entity_poly.pdbx_strand_id
1 'polypeptide(L)'
;MPASTTTDTTAPSVTIEIDKERLTAGETATVTITFSEIVTGFNTSATSGSVILADANGTLSNLTQDATDGRIWRATFTPTVNLSNTRSQLRLKLDGITDSRGNAASGLSAARSYIVDTAAFVINKATVEDKQLILRYSDETTLDPDQAHNAPNDAFVVMVDGVRNDVAGVAVDAAAKTITLTLVNAVRGGQRVTVAYNDPSTGNDQQAVQEAGTGSTSGKDAASFAAMPVVNLLGEPPPEPPPETESSSKGATTNTSDSGRNSGASNTSDFDSDGLSNAQEDLAPGLLRSDGSAGMAGDGNGDGIKDSQQIAVASTRDQTLVAGSQDGKLIPGSNARITELVRSDAPTKLPKGMEMPLGLTSFKVSLAEGRSTESFSLYVDSALGANGYWVKNSAGTWVNLASEPYGGKVSSEGGRTRLDFQIQDGGQYDADGQVNGSISAPGAVAKMPLSIIGQTAPQGDSLWF
;
A
#
# COMPACT_ATOMS: atom_id res chain seq x y z
N MET A 1 3.05 30.18 -71.54
CA MET A 1 3.80 30.34 -70.27
C MET A 1 4.14 28.93 -69.79
N PRO A 2 5.41 28.49 -69.75
CA PRO A 2 5.70 27.24 -69.04
C PRO A 2 5.50 27.50 -67.54
N ALA A 3 4.83 26.57 -66.86
CA ALA A 3 4.65 26.63 -65.42
C ALA A 3 6.03 26.51 -64.76
N SER A 4 6.41 27.50 -63.95
CA SER A 4 7.57 27.38 -63.07
C SER A 4 7.28 26.31 -62.03
N THR A 5 7.81 25.10 -62.20
CA THR A 5 7.81 24.07 -61.16
C THR A 5 8.91 24.40 -60.17
N THR A 6 8.57 25.11 -59.10
CA THR A 6 9.47 25.31 -57.96
C THR A 6 9.78 23.93 -57.36
N THR A 7 10.97 23.42 -57.63
CA THR A 7 11.45 22.16 -57.05
C THR A 7 11.73 22.41 -55.57
N ASP A 8 11.01 21.70 -54.71
CA ASP A 8 11.30 21.71 -53.28
C ASP A 8 12.59 20.93 -53.03
N THR A 9 13.54 21.59 -52.39
CA THR A 9 14.86 21.02 -52.05
C THR A 9 15.11 21.09 -50.54
N THR A 10 14.11 21.48 -49.75
CA THR A 10 14.24 21.67 -48.31
C THR A 10 13.96 20.35 -47.61
N ALA A 11 14.84 19.93 -46.71
CA ALA A 11 14.59 18.74 -45.89
C ALA A 11 13.62 19.08 -44.73
N PRO A 12 12.81 18.10 -44.27
CA PRO A 12 11.94 18.30 -43.12
C PRO A 12 12.78 18.50 -41.84
N SER A 13 12.33 19.42 -41.00
CA SER A 13 12.84 19.66 -39.64
C SER A 13 11.82 19.18 -38.59
N VAL A 14 12.24 19.01 -37.34
CA VAL A 14 11.39 18.48 -36.27
C VAL A 14 11.63 19.18 -34.94
N THR A 15 10.58 19.29 -34.13
CA THR A 15 10.66 19.65 -32.71
C THR A 15 10.03 18.58 -31.83
N ILE A 16 10.51 18.47 -30.59
CA ILE A 16 9.93 17.60 -29.55
C ILE A 16 9.58 18.46 -28.35
N GLU A 17 8.32 18.38 -27.94
CA GLU A 17 7.81 19.00 -26.73
C GLU A 17 7.28 17.94 -25.77
N ILE A 18 7.49 18.19 -24.48
CA ILE A 18 6.83 17.51 -23.38
C ILE A 18 6.15 18.59 -22.55
N ASP A 19 4.88 18.38 -22.22
CA ASP A 19 4.05 19.38 -21.53
C ASP A 19 4.42 19.57 -20.05
N LYS A 20 5.28 18.71 -19.49
CA LYS A 20 5.81 18.80 -18.14
C LYS A 20 7.34 18.81 -18.11
N GLU A 21 7.91 19.79 -17.41
CA GLU A 21 9.37 19.88 -17.22
C GLU A 21 9.87 18.97 -16.08
N ARG A 22 8.97 18.60 -15.16
CA ARG A 22 9.21 17.65 -14.06
C ARG A 22 8.01 16.71 -13.96
N LEU A 23 8.25 15.40 -13.99
CA LEU A 23 7.23 14.37 -13.81
C LEU A 23 7.41 13.68 -12.47
N THR A 24 6.32 13.56 -11.71
CA THR A 24 6.32 12.92 -10.40
C THR A 24 5.44 11.68 -10.30
N ALA A 25 5.46 11.00 -9.16
CA ALA A 25 4.80 9.71 -9.00
C ALA A 25 3.30 9.77 -9.38
N GLY A 26 2.85 8.83 -10.20
CA GLY A 26 1.47 8.77 -10.70
C GLY A 26 1.14 9.74 -11.84
N GLU A 27 2.06 10.65 -12.21
CA GLU A 27 1.83 11.58 -13.30
C GLU A 27 2.14 10.96 -14.67
N THR A 28 1.51 11.53 -15.71
CA THR A 28 1.90 11.33 -17.11
C THR A 28 2.12 12.69 -17.77
N ALA A 29 2.77 12.67 -18.94
CA ALA A 29 2.97 13.85 -19.78
C ALA A 29 2.56 13.57 -21.24
N THR A 30 2.14 14.60 -21.95
CA THR A 30 1.92 14.55 -23.40
C THR A 30 3.21 14.93 -24.11
N VAL A 31 3.70 14.02 -24.94
CA VAL A 31 4.80 14.29 -25.87
C VAL A 31 4.22 14.68 -27.22
N THR A 32 4.64 15.82 -27.74
CA THR A 32 4.25 16.33 -29.06
C THR A 32 5.47 16.41 -29.96
N ILE A 33 5.40 15.77 -31.11
CA ILE A 33 6.43 15.83 -32.16
C ILE A 33 5.84 16.57 -33.34
N THR A 34 6.50 17.63 -33.79
CA THR A 34 6.02 18.48 -34.88
C THR A 34 7.07 18.56 -35.97
N PHE A 35 6.71 18.14 -37.18
CA PHE A 35 7.55 18.32 -38.36
C PHE A 35 7.23 19.65 -39.06
N SER A 36 8.20 20.23 -39.78
CA SER A 36 7.95 21.44 -40.59
C SER A 36 7.01 21.19 -41.78
N GLU A 37 6.86 19.92 -42.17
CA GLU A 37 6.00 19.47 -43.26
C GLU A 37 5.55 18.02 -43.07
N ILE A 38 4.69 17.52 -43.96
CA ILE A 38 4.21 16.13 -43.89
C ILE A 38 5.35 15.21 -44.31
N VAL A 39 5.66 14.23 -43.47
CA VAL A 39 6.76 13.29 -43.69
C VAL A 39 6.28 11.87 -43.97
N THR A 40 7.15 11.08 -44.58
CA THR A 40 7.01 9.64 -44.82
C THR A 40 8.18 8.90 -44.17
N GLY A 41 8.01 7.62 -43.83
CA GLY A 41 9.05 6.81 -43.18
C GLY A 41 9.17 7.00 -41.66
N PHE A 42 8.38 7.88 -41.05
CA PHE A 42 8.34 8.04 -39.60
C PHE A 42 7.65 6.83 -38.94
N ASN A 43 8.40 6.09 -38.12
CA ASN A 43 7.87 4.93 -37.41
C ASN A 43 7.16 5.38 -36.13
N THR A 44 5.91 4.91 -35.98
CA THR A 44 4.97 5.35 -34.93
C THR A 44 5.01 4.46 -33.68
N SER A 45 5.73 3.33 -33.76
CA SER A 45 5.91 2.42 -32.64
C SER A 45 6.97 2.96 -31.68
N ALA A 46 6.61 3.11 -30.41
CA ALA A 46 7.51 3.59 -29.36
C ALA A 46 8.73 2.69 -29.10
N THR A 47 8.66 1.42 -29.54
CA THR A 47 9.76 0.45 -29.43
C THR A 47 10.60 0.36 -30.70
N SER A 48 10.21 1.07 -31.76
CA SER A 48 10.94 1.13 -33.01
C SER A 48 11.89 2.33 -33.01
N GLY A 49 13.12 2.11 -33.48
CA GLY A 49 14.28 2.99 -33.26
C GLY A 49 14.24 4.43 -33.80
N SER A 50 13.08 4.97 -34.16
CA SER A 50 12.88 6.40 -34.43
C SER A 50 12.88 7.20 -33.12
N VAL A 51 12.29 6.71 -32.03
CA VAL A 51 12.39 7.34 -30.69
C VAL A 51 13.42 6.59 -29.86
N ILE A 52 14.38 7.30 -29.28
CA ILE A 52 15.42 6.73 -28.43
C ILE A 52 15.03 6.98 -26.97
N LEU A 53 14.75 5.91 -26.23
CA LEU A 53 14.29 5.95 -24.84
C LEU A 53 15.36 5.56 -23.79
N ALA A 54 16.59 5.28 -24.20
CA ALA A 54 17.65 4.78 -23.31
C ALA A 54 17.91 5.66 -22.07
N ASP A 55 17.77 6.98 -22.20
CA ASP A 55 17.93 7.95 -21.10
C ASP A 55 16.62 8.71 -20.81
N ALA A 56 15.49 8.19 -21.30
CA ALA A 56 14.19 8.84 -21.12
C ALA A 56 13.61 8.57 -19.73
N ASN A 57 14.06 7.52 -19.03
CA ASN A 57 13.58 7.14 -17.70
C ASN A 57 12.05 7.00 -17.63
N GLY A 58 11.47 6.41 -18.66
CA GLY A 58 10.04 6.15 -18.77
C GLY A 58 9.71 5.43 -20.08
N THR A 59 8.43 5.20 -20.28
CA THR A 59 7.87 4.59 -21.48
C THR A 59 7.04 5.61 -22.25
N LEU A 60 6.91 5.38 -23.56
CA LEU A 60 6.09 6.20 -24.44
C LEU A 60 5.02 5.30 -25.07
N SER A 61 3.77 5.77 -25.14
CA SER A 61 2.74 5.09 -25.91
C SER A 61 3.05 5.15 -27.41
N ASN A 62 2.29 4.41 -28.22
CA ASN A 62 2.36 4.59 -29.67
C ASN A 62 2.04 6.04 -30.05
N LEU A 63 2.79 6.56 -31.02
CA LEU A 63 2.57 7.88 -31.58
C LEU A 63 1.33 7.87 -32.47
N THR A 64 0.43 8.80 -32.23
CA THR A 64 -0.78 9.00 -33.01
C THR A 64 -0.68 10.32 -33.76
N GLN A 65 -0.87 10.27 -35.08
CA GLN A 65 -0.89 11.47 -35.91
C GLN A 65 -2.13 12.30 -35.59
N ASP A 66 -1.98 13.61 -35.52
CA ASP A 66 -3.11 14.52 -35.40
C ASP A 66 -3.96 14.46 -36.68
N ALA A 67 -5.26 14.25 -36.53
CA ALA A 67 -6.18 14.07 -37.65
C ALA A 67 -6.44 15.37 -38.44
N THR A 68 -6.12 16.53 -37.86
CA THR A 68 -6.32 17.86 -38.44
C THR A 68 -5.03 18.44 -39.03
N ASP A 69 -3.87 18.05 -38.49
CA ASP A 69 -2.56 18.40 -39.04
C ASP A 69 -1.63 17.18 -39.10
N GLY A 70 -1.44 16.64 -40.32
CA GLY A 70 -0.57 15.50 -40.57
C GLY A 70 0.92 15.71 -40.27
N ARG A 71 1.32 16.88 -39.78
CA ARG A 71 2.68 17.18 -39.33
C ARG A 71 2.90 16.89 -37.84
N ILE A 72 1.82 16.73 -37.07
CA ILE A 72 1.86 16.63 -35.61
C ILE A 72 1.60 15.18 -35.18
N TRP A 73 2.38 14.70 -34.23
CA TRP A 73 2.24 13.39 -33.62
C TRP A 73 2.23 13.51 -32.10
N ARG A 74 1.34 12.79 -31.43
CA ARG A 74 1.23 12.79 -29.96
C ARG A 74 1.38 11.40 -29.37
N ALA A 75 1.98 11.33 -28.20
CA ALA A 75 2.03 10.14 -27.37
C ALA A 75 1.98 10.49 -25.89
N THR A 76 1.53 9.55 -25.07
CA THR A 76 1.58 9.66 -23.61
C THR A 76 2.92 9.11 -23.11
N PHE A 77 3.66 9.92 -22.37
CA PHE A 77 4.84 9.52 -21.65
C PHE A 77 4.50 9.17 -20.20
N THR A 78 4.93 7.99 -19.77
CA THR A 78 4.76 7.50 -18.40
C THR A 78 6.15 7.38 -17.76
N PRO A 79 6.46 8.15 -16.70
CA PRO A 79 7.75 8.08 -16.04
C PRO A 79 7.94 6.72 -15.37
N THR A 80 9.18 6.27 -15.29
CA THR A 80 9.53 5.09 -14.48
C THR A 80 9.28 5.44 -13.01
N VAL A 81 8.67 4.52 -12.26
CA VAL A 81 8.42 4.70 -10.82
C VAL A 81 9.72 4.60 -10.02
N ASN A 82 9.74 5.18 -8.81
CA ASN A 82 10.86 5.10 -7.86
C ASN A 82 12.20 5.61 -8.40
N LEU A 83 12.18 6.70 -9.17
CA LEU A 83 13.38 7.40 -9.61
C LEU A 83 13.53 8.72 -8.88
N SER A 84 14.71 8.94 -8.32
CA SER A 84 15.07 10.17 -7.62
C SER A 84 15.55 11.23 -8.60
N ASN A 85 14.86 12.38 -8.67
CA ASN A 85 15.30 13.63 -9.30
C ASN A 85 16.28 13.46 -10.49
N THR A 86 15.91 12.61 -11.44
CA THR A 86 16.79 12.14 -12.50
C THR A 86 16.63 12.99 -13.75
N ARG A 87 17.72 13.61 -14.20
CA ARG A 87 17.74 14.32 -15.47
C ARG A 87 17.58 13.34 -16.63
N SER A 88 16.52 13.54 -17.40
CA SER A 88 16.05 12.62 -18.43
C SER A 88 15.98 13.32 -19.78
N GLN A 89 16.04 12.55 -20.87
CA GLN A 89 16.03 13.08 -22.21
C GLN A 89 15.34 12.16 -23.22
N LEU A 90 14.35 12.71 -23.93
CA LEU A 90 13.79 12.10 -25.14
C LEU A 90 14.64 12.53 -26.34
N ARG A 91 14.98 11.60 -27.22
CA ARG A 91 15.67 11.91 -28.49
C ARG A 91 14.95 11.26 -29.66
N LEU A 92 15.00 11.93 -30.81
CA LEU A 92 14.47 11.41 -32.06
C LEU A 92 15.58 11.19 -33.08
N LYS A 93 15.54 10.01 -33.71
CA LYS A 93 16.35 9.61 -34.84
C LYS A 93 15.57 9.83 -36.13
N LEU A 94 16.14 10.61 -37.05
CA LEU A 94 15.48 11.03 -38.28
C LEU A 94 15.89 10.25 -39.53
N ASP A 95 16.70 9.21 -39.38
CA ASP A 95 17.12 8.34 -40.50
C ASP A 95 15.92 7.70 -41.20
N GLY A 96 15.90 7.78 -42.52
CA GLY A 96 14.83 7.20 -43.35
C GLY A 96 13.55 8.04 -43.43
N ILE A 97 13.51 9.20 -42.78
CA ILE A 97 12.40 10.14 -42.89
C ILE A 97 12.61 11.07 -44.08
N THR A 98 11.61 11.17 -44.96
CA THR A 98 11.63 12.05 -46.13
C THR A 98 10.33 12.83 -46.26
N ASP A 99 10.37 13.99 -46.89
CA ASP A 99 9.16 14.68 -47.35
C ASP A 99 8.53 13.97 -48.58
N SER A 100 7.48 14.58 -49.15
CA SER A 100 6.82 14.03 -50.35
C SER A 100 7.59 14.29 -51.67
N ARG A 101 8.70 15.03 -51.64
CA ARG A 101 9.58 15.31 -52.78
C ARG A 101 10.87 14.49 -52.72
N GLY A 102 11.07 13.71 -51.66
CA GLY A 102 12.22 12.84 -51.44
C GLY A 102 13.39 13.52 -50.72
N ASN A 103 13.21 14.73 -50.19
CA ASN A 103 14.23 15.39 -49.38
C ASN A 103 14.31 14.68 -48.02
N ALA A 104 15.50 14.17 -47.68
CA ALA A 104 15.72 13.38 -46.47
C ALA A 104 16.11 14.25 -45.27
N ALA A 105 15.61 13.90 -44.08
CA ALA A 105 15.92 14.55 -42.80
C ALA A 105 17.33 14.22 -42.24
N SER A 106 18.26 13.76 -43.10
CA SER A 106 19.52 13.14 -42.71
C SER A 106 20.41 14.06 -41.85
N GLY A 107 20.96 13.51 -40.76
CA GLY A 107 21.92 14.22 -39.90
C GLY A 107 21.31 15.11 -38.82
N LEU A 108 19.98 15.11 -38.69
CA LEU A 108 19.27 15.86 -37.65
C LEU A 108 18.90 14.94 -36.47
N SER A 109 19.06 15.44 -35.25
CA SER A 109 18.54 14.83 -34.02
C SER A 109 17.85 15.90 -33.19
N ALA A 110 16.59 15.70 -32.84
CA ALA A 110 15.91 16.54 -31.85
C ALA A 110 15.97 15.86 -30.49
N ALA A 111 16.13 16.66 -29.44
CA ALA A 111 16.14 16.18 -28.07
C ALA A 111 15.39 17.14 -27.16
N ARG A 112 14.70 16.59 -26.17
CA ARG A 112 14.01 17.35 -25.12
C ARG A 112 14.40 16.79 -23.77
N SER A 113 14.89 17.67 -22.88
CA SER A 113 15.25 17.30 -21.50
C SER A 113 14.12 17.66 -20.54
N TYR A 114 14.00 16.87 -19.48
CA TYR A 114 13.05 17.03 -18.37
C TYR A 114 13.62 16.31 -17.15
N ILE A 115 12.94 16.42 -16.00
CA ILE A 115 13.27 15.69 -14.80
C ILE A 115 12.20 14.62 -14.54
N VAL A 116 12.62 13.42 -14.15
CA VAL A 116 11.75 12.38 -13.60
C VAL A 116 12.07 12.25 -12.12
N ASP A 117 11.05 12.41 -11.29
CA ASP A 117 11.17 12.40 -9.84
C ASP A 117 9.94 11.72 -9.21
N THR A 118 9.95 10.40 -9.30
CA THR A 118 8.88 9.51 -8.86
C THR A 118 9.22 8.78 -7.57
N ALA A 119 10.31 9.18 -6.90
CA ALA A 119 10.59 8.74 -5.55
C ALA A 119 9.47 9.22 -4.62
N ALA A 120 8.96 8.29 -3.82
CA ALA A 120 8.11 8.64 -2.69
C ALA A 120 8.99 8.71 -1.43
N PHE A 121 8.62 9.57 -0.49
CA PHE A 121 9.17 9.53 0.86
C PHE A 121 8.72 8.25 1.54
N VAL A 122 9.55 7.24 1.46
CA VAL A 122 9.31 5.94 2.10
C VAL A 122 10.26 5.83 3.28
N ILE A 123 9.69 5.61 4.46
CA ILE A 123 10.49 5.26 5.64
C ILE A 123 10.75 3.76 5.58
N ASN A 124 12.01 3.40 5.35
CA ASN A 124 12.46 2.01 5.33
C ASN A 124 12.54 1.42 6.73
N LYS A 125 12.84 2.25 7.73
CA LYS A 125 13.05 1.81 9.10
C LYS A 125 12.90 2.95 10.08
N ALA A 126 12.26 2.69 11.22
CA ALA A 126 12.31 3.56 12.38
C ALA A 126 12.93 2.80 13.57
N THR A 127 13.91 3.39 14.24
CA THR A 127 14.54 2.83 15.43
C THR A 127 14.61 3.86 16.54
N VAL A 128 14.59 3.43 17.79
CA VAL A 128 14.86 4.31 18.94
C VAL A 128 15.86 3.67 19.88
N GLU A 129 16.79 4.49 20.36
CA GLU A 129 17.72 4.15 21.43
C GLU A 129 17.82 5.36 22.37
N ASP A 130 17.51 5.13 23.66
CA ASP A 130 17.46 6.19 24.67
C ASP A 130 16.55 7.36 24.26
N LYS A 131 17.11 8.54 23.97
CA LYS A 131 16.36 9.73 23.52
C LYS A 131 16.36 9.93 22.01
N GLN A 132 17.03 9.08 21.24
CA GLN A 132 17.23 9.30 19.81
C GLN A 132 16.36 8.34 19.01
N LEU A 133 15.36 8.87 18.32
CA LEU A 133 14.52 8.13 17.38
C LEU A 133 14.97 8.49 15.97
N ILE A 134 15.42 7.50 15.20
CA ILE A 134 15.95 7.66 13.85
C ILE A 134 14.94 7.09 12.86
N LEU A 135 14.47 7.93 11.95
CA LEU A 135 13.71 7.56 10.76
C LEU A 135 14.68 7.45 9.59
N ARG A 136 14.82 6.26 9.01
CA ARG A 136 15.62 6.01 7.81
C ARG A 136 14.70 5.98 6.60
N TYR A 137 14.98 6.85 5.63
CA TYR A 137 14.27 6.93 4.37
C TYR A 137 14.89 6.03 3.30
N SER A 138 14.17 5.82 2.22
CA SER A 138 14.64 5.12 1.03
C SER A 138 15.88 5.78 0.43
N ASP A 139 16.75 4.98 -0.19
CA ASP A 139 18.00 5.48 -0.76
C ASP A 139 17.75 6.45 -1.92
N GLU A 140 16.59 6.33 -2.57
CA GLU A 140 16.06 7.20 -3.62
C GLU A 140 15.55 8.55 -3.07
N THR A 141 15.30 8.69 -1.77
CA THR A 141 14.87 9.98 -1.19
C THR A 141 16.06 10.94 -1.14
N THR A 142 15.92 12.16 -1.63
CA THR A 142 16.92 13.23 -1.44
C THR A 142 16.44 14.21 -0.39
N LEU A 143 16.74 13.99 0.89
CA LEU A 143 16.36 14.91 1.98
C LEU A 143 17.06 16.27 1.85
N ASP A 144 16.36 17.35 2.23
CA ASP A 144 16.95 18.68 2.33
C ASP A 144 18.02 18.73 3.45
N PRO A 145 19.29 19.06 3.15
CA PRO A 145 20.33 19.15 4.17
C PRO A 145 20.26 20.40 5.06
N ASP A 146 19.50 21.44 4.69
CA ASP A 146 19.44 22.69 5.44
C ASP A 146 18.64 22.53 6.73
N GLN A 147 19.32 22.60 7.87
CA GLN A 147 18.68 22.41 9.18
C GLN A 147 17.70 23.54 9.54
N ALA A 148 17.80 24.72 8.89
CA ALA A 148 16.81 25.78 9.06
C ALA A 148 15.46 25.43 8.42
N HIS A 149 15.44 24.43 7.53
CA HIS A 149 14.26 23.93 6.88
C HIS A 149 13.65 22.69 7.57
N ASN A 150 14.22 22.25 8.69
CA ASN A 150 13.67 21.10 9.39
C ASN A 150 12.22 21.33 9.81
N ALA A 151 11.39 20.30 9.67
CA ALA A 151 10.05 20.28 10.23
C ALA A 151 10.05 20.68 11.72
N PRO A 152 9.03 21.43 12.16
CA PRO A 152 8.89 21.80 13.56
C PRO A 152 8.67 20.55 14.42
N ASN A 153 9.09 20.61 15.68
CA ASN A 153 9.03 19.46 16.58
C ASN A 153 7.61 18.88 16.74
N ASP A 154 6.59 19.73 16.75
CA ASP A 154 5.18 19.34 16.92
C ASP A 154 4.54 18.75 15.65
N ALA A 155 5.24 18.79 14.51
CA ALA A 155 4.89 18.01 13.33
C ALA A 155 5.00 16.50 13.59
N PHE A 156 5.81 16.09 14.58
CA PHE A 156 5.97 14.70 14.96
C PHE A 156 5.19 14.38 16.23
N VAL A 157 4.48 13.25 16.19
CA VAL A 157 3.81 12.69 17.37
C VAL A 157 4.48 11.38 17.71
N VAL A 158 5.23 11.36 18.82
CA VAL A 158 5.85 10.14 19.33
C VAL A 158 5.10 9.68 20.57
N MET A 159 4.66 8.42 20.56
CA MET A 159 3.98 7.79 21.69
C MET A 159 4.85 6.67 22.23
N VAL A 160 4.99 6.60 23.56
CA VAL A 160 5.70 5.55 24.29
C VAL A 160 4.70 4.91 25.25
N ASP A 161 4.39 3.63 25.06
CA ASP A 161 3.34 2.90 25.78
C ASP A 161 1.98 3.64 25.80
N GLY A 162 1.65 4.31 24.69
CA GLY A 162 0.42 5.09 24.57
C GLY A 162 0.44 6.46 25.26
N VAL A 163 1.58 6.88 25.82
CA VAL A 163 1.77 8.22 26.41
C VAL A 163 2.64 9.07 25.50
N ARG A 164 2.27 10.33 25.29
CA ARG A 164 3.03 11.26 24.45
C ARG A 164 4.43 11.52 25.03
N ASN A 165 5.44 11.37 24.19
CA ASN A 165 6.81 11.78 24.46
C ASN A 165 7.18 12.88 23.46
N ASP A 166 7.18 14.13 23.92
CA ASP A 166 7.40 15.27 23.02
C ASP A 166 8.78 15.22 22.35
N VAL A 167 8.85 15.77 21.13
CA VAL A 167 10.10 15.94 20.39
C VAL A 167 10.74 17.26 20.82
N ALA A 168 12.00 17.18 21.25
CA ALA A 168 12.83 18.31 21.65
C ALA A 168 13.67 18.87 20.50
N GLY A 169 13.91 18.09 19.44
CA GLY A 169 14.60 18.56 18.25
C GLY A 169 14.50 17.59 17.08
N VAL A 170 14.64 18.14 15.88
CA VAL A 170 14.67 17.41 14.61
C VAL A 170 16.00 17.74 13.93
N ALA A 171 16.73 16.71 13.50
CA ALA A 171 17.99 16.86 12.77
C ALA A 171 17.97 15.97 11.51
N VAL A 172 18.31 16.54 10.37
CA VAL A 172 18.34 15.82 9.08
C VAL A 172 19.78 15.48 8.72
N ASP A 173 20.05 14.22 8.41
CA ASP A 173 21.29 13.78 7.76
C ASP A 173 20.94 13.29 6.34
N ALA A 174 21.07 14.21 5.39
CA ALA A 174 20.76 13.97 3.98
C ALA A 174 21.70 12.96 3.31
N ALA A 175 22.92 12.76 3.84
CA ALA A 175 23.86 11.78 3.32
C ALA A 175 23.51 10.37 3.82
N ALA A 176 23.16 10.25 5.11
CA ALA A 176 22.74 8.98 5.71
C ALA A 176 21.29 8.59 5.40
N LYS A 177 20.51 9.52 4.80
CA LYS A 177 19.08 9.38 4.51
C LYS A 177 18.25 9.21 5.78
N THR A 178 18.60 9.95 6.82
CA THR A 178 17.96 9.82 8.13
C THR A 178 17.46 11.13 8.68
N ILE A 179 16.34 11.08 9.38
CA ILE A 179 15.86 12.14 10.27
C ILE A 179 15.95 11.62 11.68
N THR A 180 16.62 12.38 12.54
CA THR A 180 16.79 12.04 13.95
C THR A 180 15.93 12.98 14.78
N LEU A 181 14.97 12.40 15.51
CA LEU A 181 14.16 13.07 16.51
C LEU A 181 14.82 12.88 17.87
N THR A 182 15.14 13.98 18.55
CA THR A 182 15.52 13.97 19.96
C THR A 182 14.26 14.04 20.80
N LEU A 183 13.99 13.01 21.61
CA LEU A 183 12.84 12.93 22.50
C LEU A 183 13.13 13.61 23.85
N VAL A 184 12.10 14.18 24.49
CA VAL A 184 12.24 14.79 25.82
C VAL A 184 12.61 13.73 26.87
N ASN A 185 11.89 12.59 26.87
CA ASN A 185 12.12 11.48 27.78
C ASN A 185 12.83 10.32 27.08
N ALA A 186 13.69 9.63 27.83
CA ALA A 186 14.33 8.41 27.37
C ALA A 186 13.31 7.28 27.22
N VAL A 187 13.38 6.55 26.11
CA VAL A 187 12.70 5.27 25.92
C VAL A 187 13.53 4.20 26.61
N ARG A 188 12.89 3.38 27.45
CA ARG A 188 13.50 2.22 28.11
C ARG A 188 13.24 0.96 27.30
N GLY A 189 14.07 -0.06 27.51
CA GLY A 189 13.86 -1.35 26.86
C GLY A 189 12.49 -1.96 27.16
N GLY A 190 11.91 -2.60 26.15
CA GLY A 190 10.56 -3.20 26.21
C GLY A 190 9.40 -2.22 26.02
N GLN A 191 9.62 -0.91 26.06
CA GLN A 191 8.56 0.06 25.80
C GLN A 191 8.16 0.08 24.32
N ARG A 192 6.85 0.12 24.06
CA ARG A 192 6.28 0.23 22.71
C ARG A 192 6.37 1.67 22.24
N VAL A 193 6.93 1.91 21.06
CA VAL A 193 7.09 3.26 20.52
C VAL A 193 6.43 3.35 19.15
N THR A 194 5.66 4.41 18.94
CA THR A 194 5.17 4.80 17.61
C THR A 194 5.56 6.23 17.29
N VAL A 195 5.67 6.53 16.00
CA VAL A 195 5.93 7.87 15.47
C VAL A 195 4.97 8.16 14.33
N ALA A 196 4.37 9.33 14.34
CA ALA A 196 3.62 9.90 13.23
C ALA A 196 4.26 11.22 12.80
N TYR A 197 4.03 11.61 11.56
CA TYR A 197 4.41 12.91 11.02
C TYR A 197 3.19 13.53 10.35
N ASN A 198 2.90 14.78 10.71
CA ASN A 198 1.92 15.59 10.04
C ASN A 198 2.65 16.76 9.38
N ASP A 199 2.58 16.82 8.05
CA ASP A 199 2.97 17.98 7.27
C ASP A 199 2.33 19.24 7.88
N PRO A 200 3.13 20.22 8.35
CA PRO A 200 2.62 21.43 8.97
C PRO A 200 1.75 22.28 8.04
N SER A 201 1.83 22.05 6.73
CA SER A 201 1.06 22.79 5.75
C SER A 201 0.33 21.87 4.76
N THR A 202 -0.38 22.49 3.83
CA THR A 202 -1.10 21.79 2.77
C THR A 202 -0.33 21.79 1.45
N GLY A 203 0.92 22.26 1.42
CA GLY A 203 1.73 22.19 0.22
C GLY A 203 3.13 22.75 0.40
N ASN A 204 4.02 22.29 -0.47
CA ASN A 204 5.47 22.54 -0.47
C ASN A 204 5.91 23.89 0.09
N ASP A 205 6.51 23.87 1.28
CA ASP A 205 7.16 25.01 1.90
C ASP A 205 8.54 24.66 2.45
N GLN A 206 9.16 25.51 3.27
CA GLN A 206 10.53 25.30 3.75
C GLN A 206 10.57 24.66 5.14
N GLN A 207 9.44 24.43 5.80
CA GLN A 207 9.37 24.02 7.21
C GLN A 207 8.65 22.67 7.34
N ALA A 208 9.07 21.72 6.53
CA ALA A 208 8.54 20.36 6.49
C ALA A 208 9.68 19.33 6.42
N VAL A 209 9.35 18.05 6.58
CA VAL A 209 10.21 16.99 6.06
C VAL A 209 10.12 17.11 4.55
N GLN A 210 11.21 17.43 3.88
CA GLN A 210 11.16 17.78 2.47
C GLN A 210 12.38 17.31 1.68
N GLU A 211 12.24 17.33 0.36
CA GLU A 211 13.32 16.98 -0.53
C GLU A 211 14.28 18.16 -0.66
N ALA A 212 15.51 17.89 -1.07
CA ALA A 212 16.43 18.91 -1.50
C ALA A 212 15.86 19.61 -2.74
N GLY A 213 15.51 20.89 -2.58
CA GLY A 213 15.08 21.74 -3.68
C GLY A 213 16.21 22.00 -4.69
N THR A 214 15.84 22.44 -5.90
CA THR A 214 16.81 22.94 -6.88
C THR A 214 16.98 24.45 -6.73
N GLY A 215 18.07 24.90 -6.10
CA GLY A 215 18.34 26.32 -5.93
C GLY A 215 17.59 26.94 -4.75
N SER A 216 16.83 28.03 -4.97
CA SER A 216 16.17 28.80 -3.90
C SER A 216 14.70 28.43 -3.66
N THR A 217 14.19 27.37 -4.30
CA THR A 217 12.82 26.89 -4.13
C THR A 217 12.80 25.71 -3.16
N SER A 218 11.81 25.66 -2.28
CA SER A 218 11.50 24.47 -1.48
C SER A 218 11.43 23.21 -2.33
N GLY A 219 11.95 22.10 -1.80
CA GLY A 219 11.66 20.78 -2.37
C GLY A 219 10.20 20.40 -2.14
N LYS A 220 9.83 19.20 -2.56
CA LYS A 220 8.51 18.66 -2.23
C LYS A 220 8.48 18.20 -0.78
N ASP A 221 7.37 18.46 -0.12
CA ASP A 221 7.17 18.00 1.24
C ASP A 221 6.85 16.50 1.21
N ALA A 222 7.33 15.80 2.24
CA ALA A 222 6.90 14.45 2.53
C ALA A 222 5.44 14.47 2.91
N ALA A 223 4.68 13.53 2.37
CA ALA A 223 3.32 13.32 2.81
C ALA A 223 3.31 12.99 4.32
N SER A 224 2.30 13.51 5.02
CA SER A 224 1.97 13.07 6.37
C SER A 224 1.83 11.54 6.42
N PHE A 225 2.35 10.92 7.47
CA PHE A 225 2.14 9.51 7.75
C PHE A 225 1.55 9.31 9.14
N ALA A 226 0.61 8.39 9.22
CA ALA A 226 0.00 7.96 10.46
C ALA A 226 1.01 7.21 11.35
N ALA A 227 0.66 7.02 12.62
CA ALA A 227 1.54 6.37 13.58
C ALA A 227 2.07 5.01 13.08
N MET A 228 3.38 4.91 12.92
CA MET A 228 4.08 3.68 12.56
C MET A 228 4.89 3.15 13.75
N PRO A 229 5.10 1.83 13.86
CA PRO A 229 5.92 1.26 14.93
C PRO A 229 7.40 1.64 14.78
N VAL A 230 8.07 1.78 15.92
CA VAL A 230 9.49 2.11 16.02
C VAL A 230 10.20 0.99 16.76
N VAL A 231 11.28 0.47 16.18
CA VAL A 231 12.06 -0.61 16.79
C VAL A 231 12.88 -0.05 17.94
N ASN A 232 12.51 -0.40 19.17
CA ASN A 232 13.29 -0.10 20.36
C ASN A 232 14.52 -1.02 20.43
N LEU A 233 15.71 -0.42 20.31
CA LEU A 233 16.97 -1.17 20.28
C LEU A 233 17.48 -1.55 21.67
N LEU A 234 16.86 -1.03 22.73
CA LEU A 234 17.17 -1.41 24.11
C LEU A 234 16.45 -2.72 24.45
N GLY A 235 17.22 -3.76 24.80
CA GLY A 235 16.67 -5.05 25.22
C GLY A 235 15.76 -4.92 26.45
N GLU A 236 14.77 -5.80 26.57
CA GLU A 236 13.91 -5.85 27.76
C GLU A 236 14.75 -5.95 29.04
N PRO A 237 14.40 -5.21 30.11
CA PRO A 237 15.02 -5.39 31.42
C PRO A 237 14.94 -6.87 31.82
N PRO A 238 15.99 -7.44 32.43
CA PRO A 238 15.94 -8.81 32.94
C PRO A 238 14.72 -9.00 33.84
N PRO A 239 14.01 -10.15 33.76
CA PRO A 239 12.89 -10.41 34.66
C PRO A 239 13.36 -10.31 36.11
N GLU A 240 12.59 -9.61 36.93
CA GLU A 240 12.88 -9.41 38.34
C GLU A 240 12.97 -10.79 39.04
N PRO A 241 14.00 -11.04 39.88
CA PRO A 241 14.14 -12.33 40.55
C PRO A 241 12.88 -12.63 41.38
N PRO A 242 12.42 -13.90 41.41
CA PRO A 242 11.21 -14.26 42.15
C PRO A 242 11.33 -13.83 43.62
N PRO A 243 10.27 -13.30 44.24
CA PRO A 243 10.30 -12.98 45.66
C PRO A 243 10.60 -14.25 46.46
N GLU A 244 11.62 -14.17 47.33
CA GLU A 244 11.96 -15.25 48.25
C GLU A 244 10.75 -15.59 49.11
N THR A 245 10.28 -16.83 49.00
CA THR A 245 9.12 -17.32 49.74
C THR A 245 9.58 -17.70 51.15
N GLU A 246 9.22 -16.89 52.14
CA GLU A 246 9.29 -17.31 53.54
C GLU A 246 8.34 -18.49 53.77
N SER A 247 8.94 -19.60 54.18
CA SER A 247 8.28 -20.84 54.57
C SER A 247 7.41 -20.64 55.81
N SER A 248 6.08 -20.78 55.67
CA SER A 248 5.18 -21.08 56.78
C SER A 248 4.18 -22.15 56.37
N SER A 249 4.44 -23.37 56.85
CA SER A 249 3.56 -24.51 56.73
C SER A 249 2.36 -24.40 57.68
N LYS A 250 1.14 -24.42 57.14
CA LYS A 250 0.01 -25.09 57.82
C LYS A 250 -1.02 -25.52 56.79
N GLY A 251 -1.11 -26.84 56.59
CA GLY A 251 -2.02 -27.47 55.65
C GLY A 251 -3.44 -27.64 56.18
N ALA A 252 -4.38 -27.64 55.24
CA ALA A 252 -5.61 -28.43 55.20
C ALA A 252 -6.19 -28.25 53.78
N THR A 253 -5.92 -29.18 52.85
CA THR A 253 -6.90 -30.12 52.24
C THR A 253 -8.17 -29.41 51.75
N THR A 254 -8.50 -29.41 50.45
CA THR A 254 -9.11 -30.58 49.76
C THR A 254 -8.88 -30.64 48.24
N ASN A 255 -8.39 -31.81 47.80
CA ASN A 255 -8.84 -32.69 46.71
C ASN A 255 -9.13 -32.21 45.27
N THR A 256 -8.38 -32.89 44.37
CA THR A 256 -8.77 -33.56 43.11
C THR A 256 -9.17 -32.67 41.93
N SER A 257 -8.64 -32.80 40.71
CA SER A 257 -7.88 -33.86 40.00
C SER A 257 -7.33 -33.21 38.72
N ASP A 258 -6.05 -33.43 38.36
CA ASP A 258 -5.63 -34.31 37.25
C ASP A 258 -6.12 -33.82 35.88
N SER A 259 -5.32 -33.55 34.84
CA SER A 259 -4.08 -34.16 34.37
C SER A 259 -3.50 -33.32 33.23
N GLY A 260 -2.18 -33.43 32.99
CA GLY A 260 -1.63 -33.28 31.64
C GLY A 260 -0.55 -32.22 31.44
N ARG A 261 0.70 -32.60 31.74
CA ARG A 261 1.91 -31.98 31.21
C ARG A 261 2.00 -32.19 29.70
N ASN A 262 2.31 -31.15 28.92
CA ASN A 262 3.47 -31.24 28.02
C ASN A 262 4.07 -29.86 27.74
N SER A 263 5.37 -29.80 27.92
CA SER A 263 6.27 -28.69 27.69
C SER A 263 6.42 -28.38 26.20
N GLY A 264 6.11 -27.15 25.83
CA GLY A 264 6.65 -26.45 24.68
C GLY A 264 6.51 -24.97 25.03
N ALA A 265 7.62 -24.27 25.22
CA ALA A 265 7.58 -22.83 25.46
C ALA A 265 6.97 -22.17 24.22
N SER A 266 5.65 -21.90 24.26
CA SER A 266 4.96 -21.14 23.23
C SER A 266 5.43 -19.70 23.37
N ASN A 267 6.01 -19.15 22.33
CA ASN A 267 6.30 -17.73 22.23
C ASN A 267 4.95 -16.99 22.20
N THR A 268 4.42 -16.58 23.35
CA THR A 268 3.10 -15.96 23.54
C THR A 268 3.10 -14.45 23.23
N SER A 269 4.09 -13.95 22.49
CA SER A 269 4.11 -12.56 22.06
C SER A 269 3.02 -12.32 21.02
N ASP A 270 2.16 -11.36 21.30
CA ASP A 270 1.12 -10.81 20.42
C ASP A 270 1.37 -9.29 20.36
N PHE A 271 2.17 -8.88 19.38
CA PHE A 271 2.77 -7.55 19.28
C PHE A 271 1.73 -6.48 18.95
N ASP A 272 0.80 -6.81 18.07
CA ASP A 272 -0.21 -5.91 17.55
C ASP A 272 -1.54 -6.01 18.33
N SER A 273 -1.66 -7.04 19.19
CA SER A 273 -2.73 -7.28 20.17
C SER A 273 -4.10 -7.41 19.53
N ASP A 274 -4.15 -8.22 18.49
CA ASP A 274 -5.33 -8.63 17.72
C ASP A 274 -5.89 -10.00 18.16
N GLY A 275 -5.26 -10.63 19.15
CA GLY A 275 -5.64 -11.92 19.71
C GLY A 275 -4.95 -13.12 19.07
N LEU A 276 -4.04 -12.92 18.12
CA LEU A 276 -3.18 -13.93 17.51
C LEU A 276 -1.74 -13.72 17.96
N SER A 277 -1.02 -14.81 18.26
CA SER A 277 0.41 -14.67 18.55
C SER A 277 1.20 -14.42 17.26
N ASN A 278 2.30 -13.68 17.35
CA ASN A 278 3.22 -13.47 16.24
C ASN A 278 3.66 -14.79 15.60
N ALA A 279 3.80 -15.85 16.41
CA ALA A 279 4.17 -17.18 15.91
C ALA A 279 3.07 -17.83 15.06
N GLN A 280 1.80 -17.52 15.31
CA GLN A 280 0.67 -17.96 14.48
C GLN A 280 0.58 -17.16 13.20
N GLU A 281 0.80 -15.85 13.27
CA GLU A 281 0.77 -14.96 12.12
C GLU A 281 1.96 -15.15 11.19
N ASP A 282 3.15 -15.40 11.74
CA ASP A 282 4.38 -15.68 10.97
C ASP A 282 4.30 -16.99 10.16
N LEU A 283 3.26 -17.81 10.38
CA LEU A 283 2.94 -18.99 9.56
C LEU A 283 2.10 -18.64 8.33
N ALA A 284 1.61 -17.41 8.20
CA ALA A 284 0.87 -16.97 7.03
C ALA A 284 1.77 -17.04 5.78
N PRO A 285 1.28 -17.66 4.69
CA PRO A 285 2.03 -17.74 3.46
C PRO A 285 2.05 -16.38 2.76
N GLY A 286 3.25 -15.86 2.49
CA GLY A 286 3.40 -14.67 1.68
C GLY A 286 3.01 -14.86 0.23
N LEU A 287 2.65 -13.76 -0.43
CA LEU A 287 2.28 -13.75 -1.85
C LEU A 287 3.45 -14.18 -2.74
N LEU A 288 3.18 -15.03 -3.74
CA LEU A 288 4.21 -15.41 -4.72
C LEU A 288 4.70 -14.18 -5.48
N ARG A 289 6.02 -14.11 -5.70
CA ARG A 289 6.64 -13.09 -6.55
C ARG A 289 6.31 -13.34 -8.02
N SER A 290 6.57 -12.35 -8.87
CA SER A 290 6.34 -12.43 -10.32
C SER A 290 7.13 -13.55 -11.02
N ASP A 291 8.25 -13.99 -10.44
CA ASP A 291 9.06 -15.12 -10.90
C ASP A 291 8.56 -16.49 -10.38
N GLY A 292 7.47 -16.51 -9.60
CA GLY A 292 6.88 -17.70 -8.98
C GLY A 292 7.57 -18.15 -7.70
N SER A 293 8.59 -17.44 -7.21
CA SER A 293 9.22 -17.74 -5.92
C SER A 293 8.33 -17.39 -4.74
N ALA A 294 8.51 -18.07 -3.60
CA ALA A 294 7.74 -17.83 -2.38
C ALA A 294 8.01 -16.43 -1.81
N GLY A 295 6.95 -15.70 -1.45
CA GLY A 295 7.03 -14.42 -0.75
C GLY A 295 7.63 -14.53 0.65
N MET A 296 7.70 -13.41 1.36
CA MET A 296 8.15 -13.40 2.76
C MET A 296 7.14 -14.15 3.63
N ALA A 297 7.61 -15.11 4.45
CA ALA A 297 6.74 -15.80 5.40
C ALA A 297 6.29 -14.84 6.50
N GLY A 298 4.99 -14.87 6.81
CA GLY A 298 4.36 -13.93 7.73
C GLY A 298 3.96 -12.59 7.11
N ASP A 299 4.20 -12.36 5.82
CA ASP A 299 3.78 -11.17 5.06
C ASP A 299 2.64 -11.58 4.10
N GLY A 300 1.49 -11.90 4.68
CA GLY A 300 0.37 -12.51 3.97
C GLY A 300 -0.33 -11.53 3.03
N ASN A 301 -0.23 -10.23 3.32
CA ASN A 301 -0.75 -9.17 2.45
C ASN A 301 0.27 -8.76 1.37
N GLY A 302 1.55 -9.14 1.47
CA GLY A 302 2.60 -8.92 0.48
C GLY A 302 3.01 -7.46 0.31
N ASP A 303 3.10 -6.70 1.40
CA ASP A 303 3.60 -5.32 1.41
C ASP A 303 5.06 -5.19 1.90
N GLY A 304 5.69 -6.32 2.25
CA GLY A 304 7.07 -6.40 2.69
C GLY A 304 7.26 -6.25 4.20
N ILE A 305 6.18 -6.05 4.96
CA ILE A 305 6.15 -6.04 6.42
C ILE A 305 5.48 -7.34 6.88
N LYS A 306 5.90 -7.88 8.03
CA LYS A 306 5.20 -9.02 8.60
C LYS A 306 3.85 -8.57 9.17
N ASP A 307 2.81 -9.36 8.93
CA ASP A 307 1.46 -9.15 9.44
C ASP A 307 1.48 -8.95 10.97
N SER A 308 2.30 -9.75 11.68
CA SER A 308 2.51 -9.64 13.14
C SER A 308 3.13 -8.32 13.64
N GLN A 309 3.45 -7.41 12.71
CA GLN A 309 3.98 -6.07 12.99
C GLN A 309 3.00 -4.97 12.60
N GLN A 310 1.80 -5.33 12.13
CA GLN A 310 0.83 -4.42 11.53
C GLN A 310 -0.52 -4.56 12.21
N ILE A 311 -0.87 -3.62 13.10
CA ILE A 311 -2.15 -3.62 13.85
C ILE A 311 -3.43 -3.66 13.01
N ALA A 312 -3.32 -3.42 11.70
CA ALA A 312 -4.41 -3.43 10.74
C ALA A 312 -4.42 -4.70 9.89
N VAL A 313 -3.52 -5.66 10.16
CA VAL A 313 -3.39 -6.91 9.42
C VAL A 313 -3.35 -8.05 10.43
N ALA A 314 -4.28 -8.99 10.28
CA ALA A 314 -4.41 -10.13 11.19
C ALA A 314 -4.34 -11.42 10.37
N SER A 315 -3.47 -12.33 10.78
CA SER A 315 -3.13 -13.47 9.95
C SER A 315 -3.18 -14.81 10.66
N THR A 316 -3.74 -15.80 9.99
CA THR A 316 -3.53 -17.21 10.33
C THR A 316 -2.83 -17.89 9.16
N ARG A 317 -2.41 -19.14 9.36
CA ARG A 317 -1.89 -19.97 8.28
C ARG A 317 -2.79 -20.00 7.03
N ASP A 318 -4.11 -19.92 7.21
CA ASP A 318 -5.07 -20.14 6.13
C ASP A 318 -5.63 -18.84 5.52
N GLN A 319 -5.50 -17.70 6.22
CA GLN A 319 -6.07 -16.43 5.78
C GLN A 319 -5.33 -15.22 6.33
N THR A 320 -5.38 -14.11 5.61
CA THR A 320 -4.84 -12.81 6.01
C THR A 320 -5.89 -11.73 5.82
N LEU A 321 -6.35 -11.11 6.90
CA LEU A 321 -7.31 -10.01 6.90
C LEU A 321 -6.54 -8.68 6.96
N VAL A 322 -6.90 -7.74 6.09
CA VAL A 322 -6.35 -6.38 6.06
C VAL A 322 -7.51 -5.40 6.26
N ALA A 323 -7.42 -4.54 7.27
CA ALA A 323 -8.39 -3.49 7.56
C ALA A 323 -7.89 -2.12 7.06
N GLY A 324 -8.82 -1.31 6.56
CA GLY A 324 -8.53 -0.12 5.77
C GLY A 324 -7.62 -0.41 4.60
N SER A 325 -8.06 -1.32 3.75
CA SER A 325 -7.30 -1.85 2.62
C SER A 325 -7.74 -1.28 1.27
N GLN A 326 -6.77 -1.00 0.40
CA GLN A 326 -7.00 -0.76 -1.02
C GLN A 326 -6.18 -1.76 -1.82
N ASP A 327 -6.88 -2.57 -2.61
CA ASP A 327 -6.29 -3.68 -3.36
C ASP A 327 -5.41 -4.59 -2.47
N GLY A 328 -5.89 -4.90 -1.26
CA GLY A 328 -5.20 -5.81 -0.35
C GLY A 328 -4.00 -5.27 0.37
N LYS A 329 -3.65 -4.00 0.18
CA LYS A 329 -2.59 -3.32 0.93
C LYS A 329 -3.21 -2.27 1.84
N LEU A 330 -2.51 -1.87 2.90
CA LEU A 330 -2.98 -0.82 3.79
C LEU A 330 -3.12 0.51 3.03
N ILE A 331 -4.27 1.17 3.20
CA ILE A 331 -4.51 2.52 2.71
C ILE A 331 -3.66 3.48 3.54
N PRO A 332 -2.88 4.37 2.92
CA PRO A 332 -2.20 5.45 3.62
C PRO A 332 -3.18 6.28 4.48
N GLY A 333 -2.90 6.39 5.79
CA GLY A 333 -3.77 7.10 6.73
C GLY A 333 -4.96 6.30 7.27
N SER A 334 -5.04 4.99 6.99
CA SER A 334 -5.88 4.09 7.77
C SER A 334 -5.34 3.94 9.19
N ASN A 335 -6.19 4.18 10.20
CA ASN A 335 -5.89 3.86 11.60
C ASN A 335 -6.82 2.73 12.10
N ALA A 336 -7.33 1.90 11.18
CA ALA A 336 -8.09 0.73 11.54
C ALA A 336 -7.21 -0.22 12.35
N ARG A 337 -7.75 -0.77 13.43
CA ARG A 337 -7.04 -1.72 14.29
C ARG A 337 -7.85 -2.98 14.40
N ILE A 338 -7.30 -4.09 13.93
CA ILE A 338 -7.88 -5.41 14.22
C ILE A 338 -7.62 -5.70 15.70
N THR A 339 -8.68 -6.07 16.39
CA THR A 339 -8.68 -6.34 17.84
C THR A 339 -9.02 -7.79 18.15
N GLU A 340 -9.57 -8.49 17.16
CA GLU A 340 -9.95 -9.89 17.25
C GLU A 340 -10.03 -10.46 15.84
N LEU A 341 -9.40 -11.61 15.59
CA LEU A 341 -9.64 -12.48 14.45
C LEU A 341 -9.84 -13.92 14.94
N VAL A 342 -11.08 -14.42 14.84
CA VAL A 342 -11.47 -15.73 15.37
C VAL A 342 -12.11 -16.58 14.28
N ARG A 343 -11.72 -17.85 14.26
CA ARG A 343 -12.43 -18.88 13.48
C ARG A 343 -13.34 -19.70 14.37
N SER A 344 -14.51 -20.00 13.85
CA SER A 344 -15.46 -20.93 14.47
C SER A 344 -16.09 -21.84 13.41
N ASP A 345 -16.70 -22.93 13.86
CA ASP A 345 -17.29 -23.91 12.94
C ASP A 345 -18.37 -23.28 12.05
N ALA A 346 -18.52 -23.82 10.84
CA ALA A 346 -19.61 -23.44 9.95
C ALA A 346 -20.98 -23.73 10.62
N PRO A 347 -21.99 -22.86 10.44
CA PRO A 347 -23.33 -23.13 10.94
C PRO A 347 -23.89 -24.44 10.38
N THR A 348 -24.63 -25.18 11.20
CA THR A 348 -25.23 -26.47 10.80
C THR A 348 -26.30 -26.35 9.72
N LYS A 349 -26.82 -25.14 9.48
CA LYS A 349 -27.82 -24.83 8.45
C LYS A 349 -27.28 -23.78 7.49
N LEU A 350 -26.80 -24.23 6.33
CA LEU A 350 -26.34 -23.38 5.23
C LEU A 350 -27.34 -23.41 4.06
N PRO A 351 -27.41 -22.33 3.25
CA PRO A 351 -28.06 -22.38 1.95
C PRO A 351 -27.54 -23.55 1.11
N LYS A 352 -28.43 -24.13 0.29
CA LYS A 352 -28.06 -25.25 -0.59
C LYS A 352 -26.93 -24.84 -1.54
N GLY A 353 -25.80 -25.56 -1.47
CA GLY A 353 -24.63 -25.31 -2.31
C GLY A 353 -23.65 -24.27 -1.77
N MET A 354 -23.90 -23.68 -0.59
CA MET A 354 -22.91 -22.86 0.10
C MET A 354 -21.94 -23.75 0.88
N GLU A 355 -20.64 -23.55 0.67
CA GLU A 355 -19.55 -24.23 1.36
C GLU A 355 -18.66 -23.21 2.08
N MET A 356 -18.39 -23.42 3.37
CA MET A 356 -17.54 -22.56 4.21
C MET A 356 -16.30 -23.35 4.66
N PRO A 357 -15.28 -23.48 3.81
CA PRO A 357 -14.17 -24.39 4.06
C PRO A 357 -13.30 -24.00 5.28
N LEU A 358 -13.33 -22.72 5.68
CA LEU A 358 -12.65 -22.23 6.89
C LEU A 358 -13.60 -22.03 8.08
N GLY A 359 -14.86 -22.44 7.96
CA GLY A 359 -15.91 -22.09 8.92
C GLY A 359 -16.29 -20.61 8.86
N LEU A 360 -16.77 -20.06 9.98
CA LEU A 360 -16.95 -18.63 10.14
C LEU A 360 -15.61 -17.97 10.42
N THR A 361 -15.38 -16.83 9.77
CA THR A 361 -14.28 -15.91 10.05
C THR A 361 -14.89 -14.65 10.64
N SER A 362 -14.79 -14.53 11.95
CA SER A 362 -15.29 -13.38 12.70
C SER A 362 -14.13 -12.47 13.05
N PHE A 363 -14.31 -11.17 12.88
CA PHE A 363 -13.31 -10.19 13.31
C PHE A 363 -13.94 -8.99 13.98
N LYS A 364 -13.13 -8.29 14.78
CA LYS A 364 -13.45 -6.97 15.31
C LYS A 364 -12.38 -5.96 14.93
N VAL A 365 -12.82 -4.79 14.47
CA VAL A 365 -11.94 -3.70 14.06
C VAL A 365 -12.36 -2.41 14.71
N SER A 366 -11.46 -1.77 15.46
CA SER A 366 -11.65 -0.39 15.91
C SER A 366 -11.29 0.57 14.79
N LEU A 367 -12.12 1.59 14.59
CA LEU A 367 -11.98 2.59 13.54
C LEU A 367 -11.26 3.84 14.02
N ALA A 368 -10.67 4.57 13.07
CA ALA A 368 -10.15 5.90 13.31
C ALA A 368 -11.28 6.88 13.70
N GLU A 369 -10.98 7.85 14.57
CA GLU A 369 -11.93 8.90 14.95
C GLU A 369 -12.47 9.64 13.70
N GLY A 370 -13.79 9.68 13.54
CA GLY A 370 -14.46 10.32 12.40
C GLY A 370 -14.71 9.42 11.17
N ARG A 371 -14.28 8.15 11.17
CA ARG A 371 -14.66 7.18 10.13
C ARG A 371 -15.90 6.39 10.52
N SER A 372 -16.82 6.21 9.57
CA SER A 372 -18.02 5.39 9.73
C SER A 372 -18.05 4.18 8.80
N THR A 373 -17.23 4.13 7.75
CA THR A 373 -17.09 2.99 6.86
C THR A 373 -15.63 2.60 6.75
N GLU A 374 -15.35 1.30 6.77
CA GLU A 374 -14.02 0.76 6.60
C GLU A 374 -13.97 -0.28 5.49
N SER A 375 -12.82 -0.32 4.83
CA SER A 375 -12.53 -1.24 3.73
C SER A 375 -11.70 -2.42 4.21
N PHE A 376 -11.93 -3.59 3.63
CA PHE A 376 -11.27 -4.83 4.02
C PHE A 376 -10.85 -5.64 2.81
N SER A 377 -9.75 -6.35 2.96
CA SER A 377 -9.28 -7.34 2.01
C SER A 377 -8.95 -8.62 2.76
N LEU A 378 -9.39 -9.75 2.24
CA LEU A 378 -9.14 -11.06 2.84
C LEU A 378 -8.46 -11.96 1.82
N TYR A 379 -7.23 -12.36 2.10
CA TYR A 379 -6.47 -13.32 1.29
C TYR A 379 -6.66 -14.74 1.82
N VAL A 380 -6.92 -15.67 0.91
CA VAL A 380 -7.04 -17.11 1.22
C VAL A 380 -6.41 -17.97 0.13
N ASP A 381 -6.14 -19.23 0.44
CA ASP A 381 -5.67 -20.19 -0.57
C ASP A 381 -6.69 -20.34 -1.71
N SER A 382 -6.24 -20.18 -2.95
CA SER A 382 -7.10 -20.31 -4.14
C SER A 382 -7.67 -21.72 -4.31
N ALA A 383 -7.04 -22.76 -3.75
CA ALA A 383 -7.55 -24.13 -3.75
C ALA A 383 -8.86 -24.28 -2.97
N LEU A 384 -9.18 -23.36 -2.07
CA LEU A 384 -10.46 -23.33 -1.35
C LEU A 384 -11.64 -23.04 -2.29
N GLY A 385 -11.38 -22.47 -3.47
CA GLY A 385 -12.43 -22.12 -4.45
C GLY A 385 -13.40 -21.06 -3.94
N ALA A 386 -12.99 -20.27 -2.94
CA ALA A 386 -13.78 -19.18 -2.39
C ALA A 386 -14.09 -18.13 -3.46
N ASN A 387 -15.33 -17.64 -3.48
CA ASN A 387 -15.78 -16.65 -4.45
C ASN A 387 -16.53 -15.48 -3.80
N GLY A 388 -16.43 -15.34 -2.49
CA GLY A 388 -17.02 -14.24 -1.76
C GLY A 388 -16.71 -14.23 -0.28
N TYR A 389 -16.84 -13.05 0.31
CA TYR A 389 -16.97 -12.89 1.75
C TYR A 389 -18.45 -12.71 2.09
N TRP A 390 -19.02 -13.68 2.79
CA TRP A 390 -20.45 -13.77 3.03
C TRP A 390 -20.79 -13.39 4.46
N VAL A 391 -21.75 -12.47 4.62
CA VAL A 391 -22.25 -12.01 5.93
C VAL A 391 -23.77 -12.12 5.94
N LYS A 392 -24.37 -12.45 7.09
CA LYS A 392 -25.83 -12.42 7.22
C LYS A 392 -26.32 -10.99 7.40
N ASN A 393 -27.34 -10.61 6.64
CA ASN A 393 -28.11 -9.39 6.94
C ASN A 393 -29.05 -9.59 8.14
N SER A 394 -29.72 -8.52 8.56
CA SER A 394 -30.71 -8.52 9.65
C SER A 394 -31.89 -9.47 9.44
N ALA A 395 -32.18 -9.86 8.20
CA ALA A 395 -33.18 -10.87 7.84
C ALA A 395 -32.64 -12.31 7.87
N GLY A 396 -31.38 -12.52 8.27
CA GLY A 396 -30.71 -13.82 8.32
C GLY A 396 -30.29 -14.38 6.96
N THR A 397 -30.36 -13.56 5.91
CA THR A 397 -29.96 -13.94 4.54
C THR A 397 -28.47 -13.67 4.35
N TRP A 398 -27.75 -14.65 3.79
CA TRP A 398 -26.34 -14.50 3.44
C TRP A 398 -26.16 -13.60 2.22
N VAL A 399 -25.29 -12.60 2.35
CA VAL A 399 -24.98 -11.61 1.32
C VAL A 399 -23.47 -11.63 1.05
N ASN A 400 -23.08 -11.66 -0.21
CA ASN A 400 -21.67 -11.58 -0.61
C ASN A 400 -21.21 -10.12 -0.68
N LEU A 401 -20.50 -9.65 0.34
CA LEU A 401 -19.97 -8.28 0.37
C LEU A 401 -18.80 -8.08 -0.60
N ALA A 402 -18.14 -9.17 -1.03
CA ALA A 402 -17.06 -9.11 -2.03
C ALA A 402 -17.59 -9.09 -3.49
N SER A 403 -18.90 -8.91 -3.68
CA SER A 403 -19.49 -8.78 -5.01
C SER A 403 -19.63 -7.32 -5.44
N GLU A 404 -19.56 -7.08 -6.75
CA GLU A 404 -19.65 -5.74 -7.36
C GLU A 404 -20.85 -4.90 -6.89
N PRO A 405 -22.08 -5.45 -6.71
CA PRO A 405 -23.21 -4.67 -6.22
C PRO A 405 -23.03 -4.07 -4.81
N TYR A 406 -22.12 -4.63 -4.01
CA TYR A 406 -21.78 -4.15 -2.67
C TYR A 406 -20.43 -3.42 -2.65
N GLY A 407 -19.90 -3.04 -3.82
CA GLY A 407 -18.61 -2.35 -3.97
C GLY A 407 -17.40 -3.27 -3.74
N GLY A 408 -17.62 -4.58 -3.61
CA GLY A 408 -16.58 -5.55 -3.40
C GLY A 408 -15.99 -6.11 -4.70
N LYS A 409 -14.87 -6.83 -4.57
CA LYS A 409 -14.13 -7.40 -5.68
C LYS A 409 -13.50 -8.73 -5.29
N VAL A 410 -13.49 -9.70 -6.20
CA VAL A 410 -12.74 -10.94 -6.06
C VAL A 410 -11.61 -10.94 -7.09
N SER A 411 -10.37 -11.08 -6.63
CA SER A 411 -9.17 -11.05 -7.46
C SER A 411 -8.27 -12.25 -7.16
N SER A 412 -7.35 -12.56 -8.07
CA SER A 412 -6.23 -13.46 -7.79
C SER A 412 -4.94 -12.66 -7.77
N GLU A 413 -4.14 -12.82 -6.71
CA GLU A 413 -2.89 -12.10 -6.49
C GLU A 413 -1.89 -13.04 -5.81
N GLY A 414 -0.67 -13.14 -6.37
CA GLY A 414 0.40 -13.93 -5.75
C GLY A 414 0.05 -15.39 -5.48
N GLY A 415 -0.80 -16.02 -6.31
CA GLY A 415 -1.26 -17.40 -6.11
C GLY A 415 -2.33 -17.58 -5.03
N ARG A 416 -2.85 -16.48 -4.46
CA ARG A 416 -3.95 -16.47 -3.49
C ARG A 416 -5.19 -15.82 -4.08
N THR A 417 -6.35 -16.08 -3.47
CA THR A 417 -7.61 -15.39 -3.77
C THR A 417 -7.77 -14.23 -2.81
N ARG A 418 -8.00 -13.03 -3.33
CA ARG A 418 -8.25 -11.81 -2.55
C ARG A 418 -9.73 -11.41 -2.66
N LEU A 419 -10.35 -11.16 -1.51
CA LEU A 419 -11.74 -10.73 -1.39
C LEU A 419 -11.77 -9.32 -0.79
N ASP A 420 -12.10 -8.32 -1.60
CA ASP A 420 -12.21 -6.92 -1.19
C ASP A 420 -13.67 -6.59 -0.87
N PHE A 421 -13.96 -5.96 0.27
CA PHE A 421 -15.30 -5.58 0.70
C PHE A 421 -15.27 -4.38 1.66
N GLN A 422 -16.43 -3.83 2.03
CA GLN A 422 -16.53 -2.71 2.97
C GLN A 422 -17.66 -2.96 3.98
N ILE A 423 -17.50 -2.44 5.20
CA ILE A 423 -18.53 -2.49 6.24
C ILE A 423 -18.63 -1.10 6.88
N GLN A 424 -19.87 -0.69 7.18
CA GLN A 424 -20.17 0.55 7.88
C GLN A 424 -20.45 0.25 9.36
N ASP A 425 -19.79 0.99 10.26
CA ASP A 425 -20.03 1.04 11.71
C ASP A 425 -21.47 1.47 12.00
N GLY A 426 -22.18 0.67 12.79
CA GLY A 426 -23.62 0.79 12.99
C GLY A 426 -24.49 0.43 11.78
N GLY A 427 -23.88 -0.08 10.71
CA GLY A 427 -24.55 -0.52 9.49
C GLY A 427 -25.15 -1.93 9.60
N GLN A 428 -25.84 -2.38 8.54
CA GLN A 428 -26.54 -3.69 8.52
C GLN A 428 -25.61 -4.90 8.70
N TYR A 429 -24.33 -4.76 8.34
CA TYR A 429 -23.34 -5.83 8.37
C TYR A 429 -22.36 -5.70 9.55
N ASP A 430 -22.61 -4.74 10.43
CA ASP A 430 -21.97 -4.62 11.72
C ASP A 430 -22.87 -5.28 12.78
N ALA A 431 -22.33 -6.27 13.48
CA ALA A 431 -23.13 -7.21 14.26
C ALA A 431 -23.78 -6.60 15.50
N ASP A 432 -23.18 -5.56 16.09
CA ASP A 432 -23.77 -4.87 17.22
C ASP A 432 -24.72 -3.73 16.80
N GLY A 433 -24.65 -3.30 15.53
CA GLY A 433 -25.48 -2.25 14.95
C GLY A 433 -25.30 -0.88 15.62
N GLN A 434 -24.20 -0.65 16.35
CA GLN A 434 -23.94 0.60 17.06
C GLN A 434 -22.92 1.45 16.31
N VAL A 435 -23.12 2.76 16.32
CA VAL A 435 -22.10 3.71 15.84
C VAL A 435 -21.17 4.02 17.00
N ASN A 436 -20.21 3.12 17.25
CA ASN A 436 -19.30 3.20 18.40
C ASN A 436 -17.82 3.24 17.98
N GLY A 437 -17.55 3.32 16.67
CA GLY A 437 -16.20 3.26 16.11
C GLY A 437 -15.60 1.86 16.15
N SER A 438 -16.42 0.80 16.14
CA SER A 438 -15.96 -0.58 16.18
C SER A 438 -16.86 -1.49 15.35
N ILE A 439 -16.31 -2.01 14.26
CA ILE A 439 -17.00 -2.99 13.40
C ILE A 439 -16.79 -4.40 13.94
N SER A 440 -17.88 -5.15 14.10
CA SER A 440 -17.86 -6.59 14.39
C SER A 440 -18.54 -7.36 13.25
N ALA A 441 -17.81 -8.26 12.58
CA ALA A 441 -18.31 -8.92 11.38
C ALA A 441 -18.21 -10.45 11.49
N PRO A 442 -19.29 -11.16 11.87
CA PRO A 442 -19.36 -12.61 11.83
C PRO A 442 -19.68 -13.09 10.41
N GLY A 443 -18.66 -13.16 9.56
CA GLY A 443 -18.78 -13.59 8.17
C GLY A 443 -18.13 -14.92 7.88
N ALA A 444 -17.99 -15.24 6.60
CA ALA A 444 -17.29 -16.42 6.13
C ALA A 444 -16.68 -16.19 4.75
N VAL A 445 -15.45 -16.69 4.59
CA VAL A 445 -14.91 -17.03 3.28
C VAL A 445 -15.67 -18.24 2.79
N ALA A 446 -16.45 -18.08 1.73
CA ALA A 446 -17.30 -19.16 1.25
C ALA A 446 -17.30 -19.26 -0.28
N LYS A 447 -17.67 -20.45 -0.73
CA LYS A 447 -18.00 -20.73 -2.11
C LYS A 447 -19.51 -20.90 -2.23
N MET A 448 -20.10 -20.19 -3.18
CA MET A 448 -21.50 -20.38 -3.58
C MET A 448 -21.59 -20.36 -5.11
N PRO A 449 -22.03 -21.46 -5.77
CA PRO A 449 -22.19 -21.49 -7.22
C PRO A 449 -23.08 -20.34 -7.71
N LEU A 450 -22.68 -19.65 -8.78
CA LEU A 450 -23.33 -18.43 -9.32
C LEU A 450 -24.73 -18.64 -9.94
N SER A 451 -25.47 -19.67 -9.54
CA SER A 451 -26.88 -19.83 -9.89
C SER A 451 -27.73 -20.01 -8.65
N ILE A 452 -28.34 -18.92 -8.18
CA ILE A 452 -29.76 -18.84 -7.80
C ILE A 452 -30.01 -17.38 -7.41
N ILE A 453 -30.61 -16.64 -8.34
CA ILE A 453 -31.50 -15.55 -7.96
C ILE A 453 -32.69 -16.23 -7.26
N GLY A 454 -32.92 -15.88 -5.99
CA GLY A 454 -34.17 -16.19 -5.28
C GLY A 454 -34.36 -17.63 -4.82
N GLN A 455 -33.97 -17.95 -3.59
CA GLN A 455 -34.68 -18.94 -2.78
C GLN A 455 -34.91 -18.37 -1.38
N THR A 456 -36.16 -18.03 -1.10
CA THR A 456 -36.66 -17.85 0.27
C THR A 456 -36.55 -19.17 1.03
N ALA A 457 -36.38 -19.10 2.36
CA ALA A 457 -36.41 -20.25 3.25
C ALA A 457 -37.62 -21.16 2.95
N PRO A 458 -37.51 -22.49 3.10
CA PRO A 458 -38.67 -23.36 3.01
C PRO A 458 -39.67 -22.93 4.08
N GLN A 459 -40.87 -22.51 3.65
CA GLN A 459 -42.02 -22.38 4.52
C GLN A 459 -42.21 -23.71 5.23
N GLY A 460 -42.35 -23.66 6.55
CA GLY A 460 -42.62 -24.83 7.36
C GLY A 460 -43.85 -25.56 6.86
N ASP A 461 -43.72 -26.89 6.80
CA ASP A 461 -44.83 -27.80 6.58
C ASP A 461 -45.98 -27.47 7.54
N SER A 462 -47.06 -26.90 7.00
CA SER A 462 -48.38 -27.02 7.59
C SER A 462 -49.11 -28.12 6.83
N LEU A 463 -48.85 -29.36 7.23
CA LEU A 463 -49.75 -30.47 6.92
C LEU A 463 -50.91 -30.39 7.91
N TRP A 464 -52.07 -29.96 7.40
CA TRP A 464 -53.35 -30.33 7.99
C TRP A 464 -53.64 -31.78 7.64
N PHE A 465 -53.59 -32.68 8.61
CA PHE A 465 -54.67 -33.55 9.13
C PHE A 465 -54.10 -34.55 10.13
#